data_AF-A0A9E5EXK8-F1
#
_entry.id   AF-A0A9E5EXK8-F1
#
_cell.length_a   1.000
_cell.length_b   1.000
_cell.length_c   1.000
_cell.angle_alpha   90.00
_cell.angle_beta   90.00
_cell.angle_gamma   90.00
#
_symmetry.space_group_name_H-M   'P 1'
#
loop_
_entity.id
_entity.type
_entity.pdbx_description
1 polymer ?
#
loop_
_entity_poly.entity_id
_entity_poly.type
_entity_poly.pdbx_seq_one_letter_code
_entity_poly.pdbx_strand_id
1 'polypeptide(L)'
;MNSYLMKTLALGLFLIACTFSNAASFEQGKPKIQSIDVISFQPEGILLIGDGKAGQVVLIDTKDREPQKWTASVDDLKGKIAERLGVAAKEIELIHFAVNPVSGKAYLAIRKQDTKSQHLITVDGQGKISEFSLDNVAFKSVALPKGSGGAISKITDLAWMSDRLLVSGVAADEFACKLYSVQQPLEKQSEVILTSAETFHVA
;
A
#
# COMPACT_ATOMS: atom_id res chain seq x y z
N MET A 1 -4.08 67.99 -35.66
CA MET A 1 -4.11 68.40 -34.24
C MET A 1 -5.17 67.54 -33.55
N ASN A 2 -4.79 66.86 -32.46
CA ASN A 2 -5.53 65.87 -31.63
C ASN A 2 -5.70 64.48 -32.30
N SER A 3 -4.91 63.42 -32.06
CA SER A 3 -4.36 62.79 -30.84
C SER A 3 -5.41 62.36 -29.82
N TYR A 4 -5.89 61.11 -29.89
CA TYR A 4 -6.28 60.22 -28.76
C TYR A 4 -6.41 58.79 -29.34
N LEU A 5 -5.48 57.87 -29.10
CA LEU A 5 -5.25 57.08 -27.89
C LEU A 5 -5.69 55.63 -28.12
N MET A 6 -4.69 54.86 -28.53
CA MET A 6 -4.55 53.40 -28.55
C MET A 6 -5.18 52.73 -27.32
N LYS A 7 -6.12 51.79 -27.52
CA LYS A 7 -6.47 50.77 -26.52
C LYS A 7 -6.76 49.42 -27.19
N THR A 8 -5.72 48.62 -27.29
CA THR A 8 -5.72 47.18 -27.55
C THR A 8 -6.50 46.46 -26.45
N LEU A 9 -7.56 45.74 -26.80
CA LEU A 9 -8.29 44.86 -25.88
C LEU A 9 -7.87 43.42 -26.16
N ALA A 10 -6.85 42.94 -25.44
CA ALA A 10 -6.48 41.53 -25.43
C ALA A 10 -7.36 40.80 -24.40
N LEU A 11 -8.26 39.94 -24.87
CA LEU A 11 -9.12 39.11 -24.04
C LEU A 11 -8.33 37.85 -23.64
N GLY A 12 -7.78 37.85 -22.43
CA GLY A 12 -7.02 36.73 -21.88
C GLY A 12 -7.94 35.57 -21.46
N LEU A 13 -7.72 34.40 -22.03
CA LEU A 13 -8.30 33.13 -21.59
C LEU A 13 -7.59 32.67 -20.31
N PHE A 14 -8.22 32.85 -19.15
CA PHE A 14 -7.71 32.35 -17.88
C PHE A 14 -8.17 30.90 -17.68
N LEU A 15 -7.38 29.94 -18.18
CA LEU A 15 -7.55 28.53 -17.85
C LEU A 15 -7.08 28.34 -16.40
N ILE A 16 -8.00 28.31 -15.44
CA ILE A 16 -7.69 27.89 -14.07
C ILE A 16 -7.49 26.37 -14.11
N ALA A 17 -6.25 25.94 -14.26
CA ALA A 17 -5.89 24.58 -13.89
C ALA A 17 -5.98 24.50 -12.35
N CYS A 18 -7.04 23.88 -11.83
CA CYS A 18 -7.04 23.39 -10.45
C CYS A 18 -5.99 22.28 -10.36
N THR A 19 -4.75 22.65 -10.05
CA THR A 19 -3.77 21.70 -9.54
C THR A 19 -4.24 21.32 -8.14
N PHE A 20 -4.87 20.16 -8.00
CA PHE A 20 -5.05 19.51 -6.70
C PHE A 20 -3.67 19.03 -6.22
N SER A 21 -2.82 19.96 -5.81
CA SER A 21 -1.57 19.65 -5.11
C SER A 21 -1.89 19.47 -3.63
N ASN A 22 -2.55 18.36 -3.29
CA ASN A 22 -2.66 17.88 -1.91
C ASN A 22 -1.82 16.60 -1.77
N ALA A 23 -0.54 16.70 -2.11
CA ALA A 23 0.44 15.72 -1.69
C ALA A 23 0.82 16.04 -0.24
N ALA A 24 0.03 15.57 0.72
CA ALA A 24 0.51 15.46 2.08
C ALA A 24 1.88 14.76 2.04
N SER A 25 2.86 15.29 2.77
CA SER A 25 4.24 14.79 2.68
C SER A 25 4.36 13.45 3.41
N PHE A 26 5.13 12.53 2.85
CA PHE A 26 5.50 11.29 3.55
C PHE A 26 6.43 11.64 4.72
N GLU A 27 6.23 11.01 5.87
CA GLU A 27 7.18 11.09 6.98
C GLU A 27 8.34 10.12 6.75
N GLN A 28 9.54 10.50 7.18
CA GLN A 28 10.75 9.68 7.03
C GLN A 28 11.03 8.93 8.33
N GLY A 29 11.17 7.61 8.28
CA GLY A 29 11.49 6.80 9.45
C GLY A 29 11.13 5.33 9.32
N LYS A 30 10.88 4.66 10.44
CA LYS A 30 10.45 3.27 10.49
C LYS A 30 8.94 3.19 10.78
N PRO A 31 8.10 2.68 9.87
CA PRO A 31 6.68 2.54 10.12
C PRO A 31 6.44 1.53 11.26
N LYS A 32 5.46 1.84 12.12
CA LYS A 32 5.07 0.97 13.24
C LYS A 32 4.11 -0.11 12.75
N ILE A 33 4.64 -1.09 12.03
CA ILE A 33 3.89 -2.24 11.50
C ILE A 33 3.89 -3.39 12.51
N GLN A 34 2.73 -3.94 12.82
CA GLN A 34 2.58 -5.12 13.70
C GLN A 34 2.31 -6.41 12.94
N SER A 35 1.74 -6.29 11.73
CA SER A 35 1.49 -7.38 10.80
C SER A 35 1.54 -6.90 9.35
N ILE A 36 1.95 -7.80 8.46
CA ILE A 36 1.80 -7.70 7.01
C ILE A 36 0.84 -8.80 6.61
N ASP A 37 -0.44 -8.46 6.43
CA ASP A 37 -1.48 -9.44 6.05
C ASP A 37 -1.59 -9.56 4.52
N VAL A 38 -1.52 -8.42 3.83
CA VAL A 38 -1.61 -8.29 2.37
C VAL A 38 -0.77 -7.09 1.93
N ILE A 39 -0.28 -7.13 0.69
CA ILE A 39 0.42 -6.01 0.07
C ILE A 39 -0.14 -5.72 -1.32
N SER A 40 -0.17 -4.46 -1.73
CA SER A 40 -0.62 -4.02 -3.05
C SER A 40 0.14 -2.75 -3.47
N PHE A 41 -0.09 -2.25 -4.68
CA PHE A 41 0.53 -1.02 -5.16
C PHE A 41 -0.50 -0.02 -5.67
N GLN A 42 -0.22 1.26 -5.43
CA GLN A 42 -0.83 2.36 -6.17
C GLN A 42 -0.09 2.58 -7.50
N PRO A 43 -0.74 3.21 -8.51
CA PRO A 43 -0.15 3.46 -9.83
C PRO A 43 1.23 4.13 -9.79
N GLU A 44 1.47 5.01 -8.82
CA GLU A 44 2.73 5.73 -8.65
C GLU A 44 3.81 4.91 -7.92
N GLY A 45 3.75 3.59 -7.87
CA GLY A 45 4.78 2.74 -7.24
C GLY A 45 4.86 2.86 -5.71
N ILE A 46 3.78 3.36 -5.09
CA ILE A 46 3.62 3.40 -3.63
C ILE A 46 3.13 2.03 -3.16
N LEU A 47 3.90 1.40 -2.28
CA LEU A 47 3.56 0.11 -1.68
C LEU A 47 2.51 0.33 -0.58
N LEU A 48 1.45 -0.46 -0.62
CA LEU A 48 0.42 -0.53 0.40
C LEU A 48 0.61 -1.79 1.23
N ILE A 49 0.60 -1.65 2.55
CA ILE A 49 0.70 -2.75 3.51
C ILE A 49 -0.56 -2.75 4.38
N GLY A 50 -1.30 -3.85 4.34
CA GLY A 50 -2.41 -4.08 5.27
C GLY A 50 -1.87 -4.62 6.59
N ASP A 51 -2.04 -3.85 7.66
CA ASP A 51 -1.67 -4.23 9.03
C ASP A 51 -2.94 -4.37 9.90
N GLY A 52 -3.56 -5.54 9.84
CA GLY A 52 -4.78 -5.85 10.57
C GLY A 52 -4.59 -5.81 12.08
N LYS A 53 -3.43 -6.24 12.61
CA LYS A 53 -3.15 -6.19 14.05
C LYS A 53 -3.10 -4.77 14.60
N ALA A 54 -2.51 -3.83 13.85
CA ALA A 54 -2.51 -2.42 14.25
C ALA A 54 -3.77 -1.66 13.79
N GLY A 55 -4.64 -2.28 12.99
CA GLY A 55 -5.85 -1.66 12.45
C GLY A 55 -5.53 -0.48 11.53
N GLN A 56 -4.58 -0.64 10.61
CA GLN A 56 -4.13 0.45 9.74
C GLN A 56 -3.73 -0.05 8.35
N VAL A 57 -3.65 0.87 7.40
CA VAL A 57 -2.92 0.68 6.13
C VAL A 57 -1.70 1.58 6.14
N VAL A 58 -0.53 1.01 5.85
CA VAL A 58 0.73 1.78 5.73
C VAL A 58 1.07 1.93 4.24
N LEU A 59 1.29 3.17 3.84
CA LEU A 59 1.79 3.53 2.51
C LEU A 59 3.29 3.75 2.61
N ILE A 60 4.06 3.18 1.68
CA ILE A 60 5.51 3.35 1.62
C ILE A 60 5.89 3.81 0.22
N ASP A 61 6.56 4.95 0.13
CA ASP A 61 7.20 5.36 -1.11
C ASP A 61 8.50 4.57 -1.28
N THR A 62 8.43 3.53 -2.10
CA THR A 62 9.54 2.61 -2.37
C THR A 62 10.73 3.27 -3.07
N LYS A 63 10.54 4.48 -3.63
CA LYS A 63 11.47 5.14 -4.56
C LYS A 63 11.85 4.30 -5.80
N ASP A 64 11.17 3.16 -6.01
CA ASP A 64 11.44 2.24 -7.11
C ASP A 64 10.60 2.64 -8.34
N ARG A 65 11.17 3.45 -9.22
CA ARG A 65 10.50 4.00 -10.42
C ARG A 65 11.20 3.67 -11.73
N GLU A 66 12.27 2.87 -11.70
CA GLU A 66 13.01 2.51 -12.90
C GLU A 66 12.40 1.24 -13.53
N PRO A 67 11.80 1.33 -14.74
CA PRO A 67 11.22 0.17 -15.40
C PRO A 67 12.29 -0.86 -15.76
N GLN A 68 12.00 -2.13 -15.50
CA GLN A 68 12.88 -3.24 -15.86
C GLN A 68 12.15 -4.27 -16.73
N LYS A 69 12.92 -4.93 -17.60
CA LYS A 69 12.44 -6.08 -18.35
C LYS A 69 12.70 -7.35 -17.56
N TRP A 70 11.71 -8.23 -17.53
CA TRP A 70 11.88 -9.59 -17.04
C TRP A 70 12.56 -10.42 -18.12
N THR A 71 13.77 -10.89 -17.83
CA THR A 71 14.58 -11.72 -18.73
C THR A 71 14.98 -13.06 -18.10
N ALA A 72 14.73 -13.25 -16.81
CA ALA A 72 15.05 -14.47 -16.08
C ALA A 72 13.80 -15.13 -15.50
N SER A 73 13.79 -16.48 -15.51
CA SER A 73 12.92 -17.27 -14.64
C SER A 73 13.56 -17.39 -13.26
N VAL A 74 12.74 -17.44 -12.21
CA VAL A 74 13.21 -17.70 -10.85
C VAL A 74 12.70 -19.06 -10.40
N ASP A 75 13.47 -20.10 -10.75
CA ASP A 75 13.21 -21.45 -10.25
C ASP A 75 13.55 -21.54 -8.76
N ASP A 76 12.83 -22.39 -8.03
CA ASP A 76 12.93 -22.58 -6.58
C ASP A 76 13.05 -21.27 -5.78
N LEU A 77 12.11 -20.35 -6.02
CA LEU A 77 12.06 -19.06 -5.32
C LEU A 77 12.10 -19.23 -3.79
N LYS A 78 11.36 -20.22 -3.27
CA LYS A 78 11.28 -20.47 -1.83
C LYS A 78 12.62 -20.91 -1.25
N GLY A 79 13.33 -21.83 -1.92
CA GLY A 79 14.68 -22.25 -1.52
C GLY A 79 15.66 -21.09 -1.54
N LYS A 80 15.69 -20.30 -2.62
CA LYS A 80 16.60 -19.14 -2.74
C LYS A 80 16.34 -18.04 -1.71
N ILE A 81 15.07 -17.79 -1.36
CA ILE A 81 14.72 -16.88 -0.25
C ILE A 81 15.25 -17.44 1.07
N ALA A 82 15.06 -18.73 1.32
CA ALA A 82 15.49 -19.38 2.56
C ALA A 82 17.03 -19.36 2.71
N GLU A 83 17.76 -19.66 1.65
CA GLU A 83 19.23 -19.55 1.58
C GLU A 83 19.69 -18.13 1.94
N ARG A 84 19.06 -17.12 1.33
CA ARG A 84 19.41 -15.71 1.59
C ARG A 84 19.15 -15.29 3.03
N LEU A 85 18.09 -15.82 3.63
CA LEU A 85 17.72 -15.54 5.02
C LEU A 85 18.42 -16.47 6.03
N GLY A 86 19.26 -17.41 5.57
CA GLY A 86 19.99 -18.35 6.42
C GLY A 86 19.09 -19.33 7.18
N VAL A 87 17.95 -19.72 6.61
CA VAL A 87 17.00 -20.65 7.23
C VAL A 87 16.64 -21.80 6.31
N ALA A 88 16.02 -22.85 6.85
CA ALA A 88 15.50 -23.95 6.03
C ALA A 88 14.26 -23.51 5.24
N ALA A 89 14.10 -24.01 4.01
CA ALA A 89 12.97 -23.66 3.15
C ALA A 89 11.60 -23.91 3.81
N LYS A 90 11.46 -24.96 4.62
CA LYS A 90 10.24 -25.25 5.38
C LYS A 90 9.84 -24.14 6.37
N GLU A 91 10.81 -23.32 6.79
CA GLU A 91 10.59 -22.20 7.70
C GLU A 91 10.08 -20.94 6.98
N ILE A 92 10.03 -20.94 5.65
CA ILE A 92 9.50 -19.82 4.86
C ILE A 92 8.04 -20.09 4.47
N GLU A 93 7.18 -19.13 4.76
CA GLU A 93 5.81 -19.05 4.26
C GLU A 93 5.63 -17.77 3.45
N LEU A 94 5.06 -17.89 2.25
CA LEU A 94 4.65 -16.73 1.47
C LEU A 94 3.28 -16.28 1.96
N ILE A 95 3.18 -15.03 2.42
CA ILE A 95 1.92 -14.43 2.85
C ILE A 95 1.18 -13.83 1.65
N HIS A 96 1.88 -12.99 0.90
CA HIS A 96 1.33 -12.28 -0.25
C HIS A 96 2.46 -11.80 -1.17
N PHE A 97 2.12 -11.44 -2.42
CA PHE A 97 3.05 -10.77 -3.32
C PHE A 97 2.32 -9.71 -4.15
N ALA A 98 3.05 -8.70 -4.59
CA ALA A 98 2.56 -7.67 -5.50
C ALA A 98 3.70 -7.20 -6.41
N VAL A 99 3.36 -6.73 -7.61
CA VAL A 99 4.35 -6.18 -8.55
C VAL A 99 4.23 -4.66 -8.56
N ASN A 100 5.35 -3.96 -8.43
CA ASN A 100 5.39 -2.52 -8.58
C ASN A 100 5.01 -2.16 -10.02
N PRO A 101 3.91 -1.41 -10.26
CA PRO A 101 3.41 -1.14 -11.60
C PRO A 101 4.32 -0.22 -12.41
N VAL A 102 5.21 0.54 -11.77
CA VAL A 102 6.16 1.45 -12.44
C VAL A 102 7.43 0.70 -12.81
N SER A 103 8.06 0.05 -11.84
CA SER A 103 9.36 -0.60 -12.05
C SER A 103 9.26 -2.00 -12.65
N GLY A 104 8.13 -2.70 -12.45
CA GLY A 104 7.98 -4.12 -12.75
C GLY A 104 8.64 -5.06 -11.74
N LYS A 105 9.22 -4.56 -10.65
CA LYS A 105 9.84 -5.37 -9.59
C LYS A 105 8.78 -6.07 -8.74
N ALA A 106 8.97 -7.35 -8.43
CA ALA A 106 8.07 -8.06 -7.53
C ALA A 106 8.47 -7.82 -6.06
N TYR A 107 7.47 -7.65 -5.20
CA TYR A 107 7.58 -7.55 -3.75
C TYR A 107 6.80 -8.70 -3.12
N LEU A 108 7.38 -9.34 -2.11
CA LEU A 108 6.83 -10.53 -1.46
C LEU A 108 6.87 -10.31 0.05
N ALA A 109 5.72 -10.48 0.69
CA ALA A 109 5.62 -10.58 2.13
C ALA A 109 5.82 -12.04 2.54
N ILE A 110 6.85 -12.32 3.33
CA ILE A 110 7.13 -13.67 3.83
C ILE A 110 7.06 -13.70 5.35
N ARG A 111 6.74 -14.87 5.90
CA ARG A 111 6.81 -15.16 7.34
C ARG A 111 7.84 -16.24 7.58
N LYS A 112 8.71 -16.00 8.57
CA LYS A 112 9.54 -17.05 9.17
C LYS A 112 8.72 -17.84 10.20
N GLN A 113 8.63 -19.15 10.06
CA GLN A 113 7.79 -20.00 10.94
C GLN A 113 8.31 -20.08 12.36
N ASP A 114 9.63 -20.16 12.55
CA ASP A 114 10.31 -20.27 13.84
C ASP A 114 10.04 -19.08 14.77
N THR A 115 10.13 -17.87 14.24
CA THR A 115 10.12 -16.59 14.95
C THR A 115 8.81 -15.84 14.76
N LYS A 116 7.98 -16.28 13.80
CA LYS A 116 6.77 -15.58 13.33
C LYS A 116 7.05 -14.16 12.81
N SER A 117 8.32 -13.81 12.58
CA SER A 117 8.72 -12.53 12.00
C SER A 117 8.32 -12.45 10.53
N GLN A 118 7.96 -11.25 10.08
CA GLN A 118 7.56 -10.99 8.70
C GLN A 118 8.55 -10.05 8.04
N HIS A 119 8.87 -10.31 6.78
CA HIS A 119 9.88 -9.60 6.01
C HIS A 119 9.35 -9.28 4.60
N LEU A 120 9.84 -8.19 4.02
CA LEU A 120 9.60 -7.87 2.62
C LEU A 120 10.81 -8.26 1.79
N ILE A 121 10.57 -9.07 0.77
CA ILE A 121 11.56 -9.53 -0.19
C ILE A 121 11.22 -8.94 -1.55
N THR A 122 12.23 -8.58 -2.33
CA THR A 122 12.09 -8.12 -3.71
C THR A 122 12.73 -9.12 -4.66
N VAL A 123 12.17 -9.21 -5.86
CA VAL A 123 12.72 -9.95 -6.99
C VAL A 123 12.72 -9.02 -8.20
N ASP A 124 13.92 -8.76 -8.73
CA ASP A 124 14.08 -7.95 -9.93
C ASP A 124 13.91 -8.78 -11.22
N GLY A 125 13.87 -8.10 -12.37
CA GLY A 125 13.67 -8.70 -13.69
C GLY A 125 14.82 -9.62 -14.14
N GLN A 126 15.95 -9.61 -13.42
CA GLN A 126 17.07 -10.52 -13.61
C GLN A 126 17.01 -11.70 -12.63
N GLY A 127 15.97 -11.78 -11.79
CA GLY A 127 15.78 -12.82 -10.80
C GLY A 127 16.59 -12.63 -9.52
N LYS A 128 17.19 -11.45 -9.31
CA LYS A 128 17.92 -11.14 -8.09
C LYS A 128 16.92 -10.95 -6.96
N ILE A 129 17.04 -11.79 -5.95
CA ILE A 129 16.31 -11.66 -4.70
C ILE A 129 17.02 -10.62 -3.84
N SER A 130 16.32 -9.78 -3.07
CA SER A 130 16.89 -8.85 -2.08
C SER A 130 15.90 -8.55 -0.97
N GLU A 131 16.37 -8.23 0.24
CA GLU A 131 15.48 -7.79 1.31
C GLU A 131 15.15 -6.30 1.12
N PHE A 132 13.88 -5.93 1.28
CA PHE A 132 13.43 -4.55 1.30
C PHE A 132 13.31 -4.08 2.76
N SER A 133 14.27 -3.27 3.19
CA SER A 133 14.30 -2.74 4.55
C SER A 133 13.18 -1.73 4.77
N LEU A 134 12.50 -1.85 5.91
CA LEU A 134 11.55 -0.87 6.43
C LEU A 134 12.22 0.19 7.31
N ASP A 135 13.54 0.10 7.50
CA ASP A 135 14.29 1.08 8.27
C ASP A 135 14.53 2.32 7.41
N ASN A 136 14.10 3.49 7.92
CA ASN A 136 14.31 4.78 7.28
C ASN A 136 13.71 4.86 5.85
N VAL A 137 12.42 4.58 5.75
CA VAL A 137 11.61 4.74 4.52
C VAL A 137 10.74 6.00 4.63
N ALA A 138 10.32 6.52 3.48
CA ALA A 138 9.26 7.52 3.40
C ALA A 138 7.91 6.78 3.50
N PHE A 139 7.14 7.03 4.55
CA PHE A 139 5.88 6.33 4.80
C PHE A 139 4.73 7.27 5.24
N LYS A 140 3.51 6.74 5.23
CA LYS A 140 2.32 7.29 5.88
C LYS A 140 1.48 6.14 6.43
N SER A 141 0.67 6.42 7.44
CA SER A 141 -0.27 5.44 7.98
C SER A 141 -1.68 6.03 8.00
N VAL A 142 -2.64 5.23 7.55
CA VAL A 142 -4.08 5.52 7.62
C VAL A 142 -4.67 4.59 8.67
N ALA A 143 -5.24 5.17 9.74
CA ALA A 143 -5.92 4.39 10.76
C ALA A 143 -7.30 3.92 10.25
N LEU A 144 -7.64 2.66 10.52
CA LEU A 144 -8.95 2.10 10.22
C LEU A 144 -9.82 2.18 11.49
N PRO A 145 -10.98 2.86 11.44
CA PRO A 145 -11.87 2.92 12.59
C PRO A 145 -12.43 1.53 12.93
N LYS A 146 -12.75 1.30 14.20
CA LYS A 146 -13.31 0.00 14.63
C LYS A 146 -14.74 -0.21 14.12
N GLY A 147 -15.60 0.80 14.28
CA GLY A 147 -17.04 0.70 14.06
C GLY A 147 -17.76 -0.21 15.06
N SER A 148 -19.03 -0.54 14.77
CA SER A 148 -19.79 -1.59 15.47
C SER A 148 -19.25 -2.97 15.09
N GLY A 149 -19.23 -3.92 16.02
CA GLY A 149 -18.72 -5.27 15.81
C GLY A 149 -17.20 -5.43 15.83
N GLY A 150 -16.53 -4.65 16.68
CA GLY A 150 -15.11 -4.82 16.99
C GLY A 150 -14.13 -4.24 15.97
N ALA A 151 -12.86 -4.21 16.34
CA ALA A 151 -11.77 -3.79 15.46
C ALA A 151 -11.49 -4.85 14.39
N ILE A 152 -11.02 -4.43 13.22
CA ILE A 152 -10.40 -5.34 12.25
C ILE A 152 -9.22 -6.06 12.91
N SER A 153 -9.09 -7.36 12.65
CA SER A 153 -8.03 -8.21 13.19
C SER A 153 -7.08 -8.72 12.11
N LYS A 154 -7.58 -8.82 10.87
CA LYS A 154 -6.82 -9.19 9.68
C LYS A 154 -7.36 -8.49 8.46
N ILE A 155 -6.50 -7.83 7.70
CA ILE A 155 -6.84 -7.28 6.38
C ILE A 155 -6.68 -8.38 5.33
N THR A 156 -7.70 -8.59 4.50
CA THR A 156 -7.71 -9.65 3.49
C THR A 156 -7.40 -9.13 2.09
N ASP A 157 -7.74 -7.89 1.78
CA ASP A 157 -7.46 -7.31 0.45
C ASP A 157 -7.36 -5.78 0.48
N LEU A 158 -6.62 -5.24 -0.48
CA LEU A 158 -6.40 -3.82 -0.71
C LEU A 158 -6.54 -3.50 -2.20
N ALA A 159 -7.57 -2.71 -2.55
CA ALA A 159 -7.81 -2.29 -3.92
C ALA A 159 -7.73 -0.78 -4.05
N TRP A 160 -6.80 -0.30 -4.88
CA TRP A 160 -6.69 1.11 -5.22
C TRP A 160 -7.67 1.48 -6.33
N MET A 161 -8.37 2.60 -6.15
CA MET A 161 -9.19 3.26 -7.17
C MET A 161 -8.75 4.72 -7.31
N SER A 162 -9.13 5.37 -8.40
CA SER A 162 -8.65 6.73 -8.75
C SER A 162 -8.81 7.75 -7.62
N ASP A 163 -9.87 7.65 -6.81
CA ASP A 163 -10.21 8.61 -5.75
C ASP A 163 -10.17 8.04 -4.32
N ARG A 164 -9.97 6.73 -4.17
CA ARG A 164 -10.07 6.05 -2.86
C ARG A 164 -9.32 4.73 -2.80
N LEU A 165 -9.03 4.31 -1.58
CA LEU A 165 -8.56 2.97 -1.26
C LEU A 165 -9.72 2.16 -0.66
N LEU A 166 -9.95 0.97 -1.19
CA LEU A 166 -10.81 -0.03 -0.57
C LEU A 166 -9.97 -1.00 0.26
N VAL A 167 -10.45 -1.28 1.47
CA VAL A 167 -9.83 -2.24 2.39
C VAL A 167 -10.91 -3.23 2.82
N SER A 168 -10.62 -4.52 2.72
CA SER A 168 -11.49 -5.57 3.27
C SER A 168 -10.78 -6.34 4.38
N GLY A 169 -11.54 -6.86 5.34
CA GLY A 169 -10.99 -7.75 6.35
C GLY A 169 -12.04 -8.30 7.30
N VAL A 170 -11.56 -9.04 8.30
CA VAL A 170 -12.39 -9.68 9.32
C VAL A 170 -12.16 -9.05 10.69
N ALA A 171 -13.21 -8.97 11.50
CA ALA A 171 -13.11 -8.53 12.89
C ALA A 171 -12.69 -9.68 13.82
N ALA A 172 -12.15 -9.35 15.00
CA ALA A 172 -11.69 -10.34 15.98
C ALA A 172 -12.85 -11.11 16.65
N ASP A 173 -13.91 -10.41 17.05
CA ASP A 173 -14.82 -10.89 18.10
C ASP A 173 -16.25 -11.16 17.61
N GLU A 174 -16.55 -10.88 16.35
CA GLU A 174 -17.87 -11.09 15.75
C GLU A 174 -17.69 -11.64 14.33
N PHE A 175 -18.61 -12.46 13.82
CA PHE A 175 -18.64 -12.96 12.43
C PHE A 175 -18.96 -11.81 11.45
N ALA A 176 -18.14 -10.76 11.50
CA ALA A 176 -18.30 -9.49 10.82
C ALA A 176 -17.16 -9.31 9.82
N CYS A 177 -17.54 -9.12 8.56
CA CYS A 177 -16.65 -8.62 7.52
C CYS A 177 -16.68 -7.10 7.54
N LYS A 178 -15.51 -6.48 7.49
CA LYS A 178 -15.35 -5.02 7.46
C LYS A 178 -14.91 -4.60 6.06
N LEU A 179 -15.64 -3.65 5.49
CA LEU A 179 -15.25 -2.95 4.27
C LEU A 179 -15.03 -1.48 4.59
N TYR A 180 -13.84 -0.98 4.27
CA TYR A 180 -13.49 0.43 4.40
C TYR A 180 -13.30 1.05 3.02
N SER A 181 -13.86 2.23 2.83
CA SER A 181 -13.56 3.13 1.72
C SER A 181 -12.85 4.35 2.29
N VAL A 182 -11.54 4.44 2.10
CA VAL A 182 -10.73 5.58 2.53
C VAL A 182 -10.61 6.57 1.38
N GLN A 183 -11.20 7.75 1.53
CA GLN A 183 -11.14 8.77 0.50
C GLN A 183 -9.77 9.48 0.51
N GLN A 184 -9.29 9.84 -0.68
CA GLN A 184 -8.09 10.66 -0.78
C GLN A 184 -8.30 12.08 -0.23
N PRO A 185 -7.24 12.74 0.26
CA PRO A 185 -5.86 12.25 0.38
C PRO A 185 -5.73 11.20 1.50
N LEU A 186 -4.85 10.20 1.29
CA LEU A 186 -4.57 9.17 2.30
C LEU A 186 -3.62 9.72 3.37
N GLU A 187 -4.20 10.00 4.53
CA GLU A 187 -3.64 10.69 5.68
C GLU A 187 -4.13 10.03 6.97
N LYS A 188 -3.52 10.38 8.10
CA LYS A 188 -3.83 9.79 9.40
C LYS A 188 -5.30 9.98 9.82
N GLN A 189 -5.95 11.04 9.33
CA GLN A 189 -7.34 11.41 9.60
C GLN A 189 -8.20 11.42 8.33
N SER A 190 -7.84 10.65 7.30
CA SER A 190 -8.69 10.52 6.12
C SER A 190 -10.12 10.17 6.50
N GLU A 191 -11.07 10.67 5.73
CA GLU A 191 -12.44 10.21 5.84
C GLU A 191 -12.51 8.73 5.48
N VAL A 192 -12.91 7.90 6.44
CA VAL A 192 -13.08 6.47 6.28
C VAL A 192 -14.55 6.12 6.41
N ILE A 193 -15.15 5.72 5.30
CA ILE A 193 -16.50 5.13 5.29
C ILE A 193 -16.34 3.66 5.63
N LEU A 194 -16.98 3.21 6.71
CA LEU A 194 -16.97 1.82 7.14
C LEU A 194 -18.34 1.19 6.93
N THR A 195 -18.37 0.04 6.29
CA THR A 195 -19.53 -0.85 6.18
C THR A 195 -19.20 -2.18 6.85
N SER A 196 -20.07 -2.64 7.75
CA SER A 196 -19.98 -3.96 8.38
C SER A 196 -21.02 -4.88 7.76
N ALA A 197 -20.62 -6.09 7.39
CA ALA A 197 -21.53 -7.16 6.97
C ALA A 197 -21.47 -8.31 7.98
N GLU A 198 -22.60 -8.64 8.57
CA GLU A 198 -22.73 -9.62 9.66
C GLU A 198 -23.65 -10.77 9.24
N THR A 199 -23.25 -12.01 9.55
CA THR A 199 -24.10 -13.18 9.32
C THR A 199 -24.72 -13.64 10.63
N PHE A 200 -26.05 -13.51 10.73
CA PHE A 200 -26.81 -14.01 11.88
C PHE A 200 -27.34 -15.41 11.58
N HIS A 201 -27.15 -16.34 12.52
CA HIS A 201 -27.79 -17.66 12.48
C HIS A 201 -28.88 -17.68 13.54
N VAL A 202 -30.10 -18.09 13.15
CA VAL A 202 -31.19 -18.37 14.09
C VAL A 202 -31.04 -19.81 14.57
N ALA A 203 -31.00 -20.00 15.89
CA ALA A 203 -30.98 -21.32 16.53
C ALA A 203 -32.35 -22.01 16.47
#